data_AF-A0A5J5K2D3-F1
#
_entry.id   AF-A0A5J5K2D3-F1
#
_cell.length_a   1.000
_cell.length_b   1.000
_cell.length_c   1.000
_cell.angle_alpha   90.00
_cell.angle_beta   90.00
_cell.angle_gamma   90.00
#
_symmetry.space_group_name_H-M   'P 1'
#
loop_
_entity.id
_entity.type
_entity.pdbx_description
1 polymer ?
#
loop_
_entity_poly.entity_id
_entity_poly.type
_entity_poly.pdbx_seq_one_letter_code
_entity_poly.pdbx_strand_id
1 'polypeptide(L)'
;MPDKPLSFAATCALLILMAEDREISNPELKEKYGITITGKERVALTEGKLMESRRQGRSFSHVLTDKGWHHAREIFHNGIDAPSTGFAAATLKAFVSGLQRHMERTDIRLAEIFGRGPDLTPTATEAPVEDPPVTEAAEPSASVEAAPSSDDIETMIRKAYAQLADKPNAWVSLTLLRPRLGDAPRDRVDAALRQMIAQPDVRIVPWENQKTLTQADRDAAVLIGDQPKHRILIGA
;
A
#
# COMPACT_ATOMS: atom_id res chain seq x y z
N MET A 1 32.52 9.53 -13.15
CA MET A 1 31.93 10.11 -14.39
C MET A 1 30.57 10.63 -13.98
N PRO A 2 30.20 11.90 -14.22
CA PRO A 2 28.84 12.33 -13.96
C PRO A 2 27.91 11.49 -14.83
N ASP A 3 26.98 10.76 -14.20
CA ASP A 3 26.01 9.94 -14.91
C ASP A 3 25.24 10.85 -15.87
N LYS A 4 25.27 10.51 -17.16
CA LYS A 4 24.52 11.26 -18.18
C LYS A 4 23.04 11.28 -17.76
N PRO A 5 22.38 12.45 -17.71
CA PRO A 5 21.00 12.51 -17.29
C PRO A 5 20.13 11.68 -18.25
N LEU A 6 19.24 10.87 -17.68
CA LEU A 6 18.31 10.05 -18.46
C LEU A 6 17.42 10.95 -19.33
N SER A 7 17.08 10.45 -20.52
CA SER A 7 16.02 11.09 -21.30
C SER A 7 14.70 11.03 -20.54
N PHE A 8 13.76 11.92 -20.87
CA PHE A 8 12.43 11.88 -20.26
C PHE A 8 11.72 10.55 -20.54
N ALA A 9 11.85 10.00 -21.75
CA ALA A 9 11.29 8.69 -22.10
C ALA A 9 11.90 7.54 -21.27
N ALA A 10 13.22 7.55 -21.06
CA ALA A 10 13.89 6.58 -20.20
C ALA A 10 13.48 6.73 -18.72
N THR A 11 13.25 7.96 -18.27
CA THR A 11 12.73 8.25 -16.92
C THR A 11 11.32 7.70 -16.75
N CYS A 12 10.42 7.93 -17.72
CA CYS A 12 9.08 7.36 -17.70
C CYS A 12 9.11 5.82 -17.71
N ALA A 13 9.96 5.22 -18.54
CA ALA A 13 10.12 3.77 -18.58
C ALA A 13 10.59 3.22 -17.23
N LEU A 14 11.57 3.87 -16.58
CA LEU A 14 12.04 3.50 -15.25
C LEU A 14 10.91 3.55 -14.21
N LEU A 15 10.12 4.62 -14.21
CA LEU A 15 9.00 4.79 -13.27
C LEU A 15 7.87 3.76 -13.51
N ILE A 16 7.64 3.37 -14.76
CA ILE A 16 6.68 2.30 -15.09
C ILE A 16 7.18 0.94 -14.57
N LEU A 17 8.45 0.62 -14.78
CA LEU A 17 9.02 -0.63 -14.25
C LEU A 17 9.01 -0.65 -12.71
N MET A 18 9.22 0.49 -12.06
CA MET A 18 9.08 0.64 -10.61
C MET A 18 7.65 0.37 -10.16
N ALA A 19 6.66 0.94 -10.86
CA ALA A 19 5.26 0.78 -10.51
C ALA A 19 4.75 -0.66 -10.73
N GLU A 20 5.33 -1.41 -11.66
CA GLU A 20 4.98 -2.81 -11.89
C GLU A 20 5.67 -3.78 -10.90
N ASP A 21 6.81 -3.40 -10.31
CA ASP A 21 7.61 -4.21 -9.36
C ASP A 21 7.78 -5.69 -9.74
N ARG A 22 7.97 -5.94 -11.05
CA ARG A 22 8.23 -7.29 -11.59
C ARG A 22 8.87 -7.20 -12.96
N GLU A 23 9.33 -8.36 -13.45
CA GLU A 23 9.72 -8.50 -14.83
C GLU A 23 8.50 -8.34 -15.76
N ILE A 24 8.60 -7.42 -16.72
CA ILE A 24 7.54 -7.13 -17.70
C ILE A 24 8.09 -7.12 -19.12
N SER A 25 7.34 -7.73 -20.05
CA SER A 25 7.76 -7.87 -21.45
C SER A 25 7.36 -6.66 -22.30
N ASN A 26 8.08 -6.41 -23.40
CA ASN A 26 7.71 -5.36 -24.36
C ASN A 26 6.29 -5.51 -24.96
N PRO A 27 5.81 -6.72 -25.32
CA PRO A 27 4.41 -6.91 -25.70
C PRO A 27 3.42 -6.44 -24.62
N GLU A 28 3.68 -6.79 -23.36
CA GLU A 28 2.82 -6.41 -22.24
C GLU A 28 2.87 -4.90 -21.93
N LEU A 29 4.06 -4.29 -21.98
CA LEU A 29 4.21 -2.83 -21.87
C LEU A 29 3.43 -2.09 -22.95
N LYS A 30 3.39 -2.64 -24.17
CA LYS A 30 2.64 -2.05 -25.28
C LYS A 30 1.14 -2.16 -25.05
N GLU A 31 0.68 -3.29 -24.55
CA GLU A 31 -0.74 -3.54 -24.27
C GLU A 31 -1.25 -2.65 -23.13
N LYS A 32 -0.54 -2.58 -22.01
CA LYS A 32 -0.98 -1.82 -20.83
C LYS A 32 -0.77 -0.31 -20.96
N TYR A 33 0.38 0.11 -21.50
CA TYR A 33 0.85 1.49 -21.44
C TYR A 33 1.06 2.13 -22.81
N GLY A 34 0.89 1.36 -23.90
CA GLY A 34 1.12 1.85 -25.27
C GLY A 34 2.60 2.09 -25.61
N ILE A 35 3.54 1.62 -24.78
CA ILE A 35 4.97 1.90 -24.95
C ILE A 35 5.80 0.61 -25.10
N THR A 36 7.02 0.75 -25.62
CA THR A 36 8.02 -0.32 -25.62
C THR A 36 9.38 0.27 -25.24
N ILE A 37 10.19 -0.49 -24.50
CA ILE A 37 11.53 -0.11 -24.10
C ILE A 37 12.51 -0.74 -25.09
N THR A 38 12.91 0.04 -26.08
CA THR A 38 13.80 -0.41 -27.16
C THR A 38 14.87 0.63 -27.45
N GLY A 39 15.75 0.35 -28.42
CA GLY A 39 16.67 1.34 -28.97
C GLY A 39 17.52 2.05 -27.90
N LYS A 40 17.48 3.39 -27.92
CA LYS A 40 18.34 4.26 -27.12
C LYS A 40 17.98 4.23 -25.64
N GLU A 41 16.69 4.16 -25.31
CA GLU A 41 16.18 4.12 -23.93
C GLU A 41 16.64 2.84 -23.25
N ARG A 42 16.52 1.69 -23.95
CA ARG A 42 17.01 0.42 -23.42
C ARG A 42 18.50 0.45 -23.14
N VAL A 43 19.29 0.96 -24.08
CA VAL A 43 20.74 1.08 -23.94
C VAL A 43 21.09 1.97 -22.74
N ALA A 44 20.47 3.15 -22.62
CA ALA A 44 20.73 4.08 -21.52
C ALA A 44 20.42 3.47 -20.14
N LEU A 45 19.27 2.80 -20.00
CA LEU A 45 18.86 2.17 -18.74
C LEU A 45 19.72 0.95 -18.38
N THR A 46 20.16 0.16 -19.37
CA THR A 46 21.05 -0.99 -19.13
C THR A 46 22.50 -0.57 -18.86
N GLU A 47 23.05 0.40 -19.60
CA GLU A 47 24.40 0.95 -19.33
C GLU A 47 24.48 1.65 -17.97
N GLY A 48 23.40 2.35 -17.59
CA GLY A 48 23.26 2.96 -16.26
C GLY A 48 23.12 1.94 -15.12
N LYS A 49 23.01 0.64 -15.44
CA LYS A 49 22.68 -0.46 -14.51
C LYS A 49 21.39 -0.19 -13.74
N LEU A 50 20.40 0.43 -14.37
CA LEU A 50 19.12 0.75 -13.73
C LEU A 50 18.09 -0.34 -13.99
N MET A 51 18.20 -1.03 -15.12
CA MET A 51 17.36 -2.19 -15.43
C MET A 51 18.18 -3.30 -16.08
N GLU A 52 17.71 -4.52 -15.91
CA GLU A 52 18.17 -5.67 -16.67
C GLU A 52 17.21 -5.96 -17.81
N SER A 53 17.76 -6.47 -18.92
CA SER A 53 16.97 -6.88 -20.09
C SER A 53 17.28 -8.33 -20.41
N ARG A 54 16.29 -9.19 -20.28
CA ARG A 54 16.37 -10.59 -20.69
C ARG A 54 15.70 -10.77 -22.05
N ARG A 55 16.33 -11.52 -22.95
CA ARG A 55 15.69 -11.91 -24.20
C ARG A 55 14.77 -13.10 -23.94
N GLN A 56 13.49 -12.96 -24.24
CA GLN A 56 12.47 -13.99 -24.11
C GLN A 56 11.85 -14.22 -25.49
N GLY A 57 12.34 -15.24 -26.20
CA GLY A 57 11.96 -15.52 -27.59
C GLY A 57 12.32 -14.35 -28.53
N ARG A 58 11.30 -13.73 -29.11
CA ARG A 58 11.43 -12.59 -30.05
C ARG A 58 11.35 -11.21 -29.38
N SER A 59 11.01 -11.15 -28.09
CA SER A 59 10.87 -9.91 -27.33
C SER A 59 11.91 -9.80 -26.22
N PHE A 60 12.01 -8.60 -25.65
CA PHE A 60 12.76 -8.35 -24.42
C PHE A 60 11.80 -8.22 -23.25
N SER A 61 12.25 -8.69 -22.11
CA SER A 61 11.62 -8.55 -20.80
C SER A 61 12.56 -7.76 -19.91
N HIS A 62 11.99 -6.85 -19.11
CA HIS A 62 12.71 -5.83 -18.39
C HIS A 62 12.33 -5.88 -16.91
N VAL A 63 13.32 -5.75 -16.04
CA VAL A 63 13.14 -5.70 -14.59
C VAL A 63 14.06 -4.63 -14.02
N LEU A 64 13.60 -3.92 -12.98
CA LEU A 64 14.46 -2.99 -12.27
C LEU A 64 15.52 -3.73 -11.46
N THR A 65 16.70 -3.13 -11.43
CA THR A 65 17.76 -3.48 -10.47
C THR A 65 17.58 -2.69 -9.18
N ASP A 66 18.31 -3.06 -8.13
CA ASP A 66 18.37 -2.28 -6.89
C ASP A 66 18.82 -0.83 -7.12
N LYS A 67 19.77 -0.61 -8.04
CA LYS A 67 20.21 0.72 -8.44
C LYS A 67 19.09 1.49 -9.17
N GLY A 68 18.30 0.80 -9.99
CA GLY A 68 17.10 1.35 -10.62
C GLY A 68 16.07 1.81 -9.60
N TRP A 69 15.81 0.99 -8.58
CA TRP A 69 14.96 1.33 -7.45
C TRP A 69 15.47 2.54 -6.67
N HIS A 70 16.77 2.56 -6.35
CA HIS A 70 17.39 3.71 -5.69
C HIS A 70 17.24 4.98 -6.54
N HIS A 71 17.48 4.89 -7.85
CA HIS A 71 17.35 6.04 -8.74
C HIS A 71 15.90 6.54 -8.85
N ALA A 72 14.93 5.63 -8.89
CA ALA A 72 13.52 6.01 -8.83
C ALA A 72 13.18 6.75 -7.53
N ARG A 73 13.71 6.30 -6.38
CA ARG A 73 13.57 7.00 -5.10
C ARG A 73 14.15 8.41 -5.13
N GLU A 74 15.34 8.58 -5.71
CA GLU A 74 15.94 9.90 -5.89
C GLU A 74 15.07 10.82 -6.76
N ILE A 75 14.38 10.29 -7.78
CA ILE A 75 13.43 11.08 -8.58
C ILE A 75 12.25 11.56 -7.74
N PHE A 76 11.75 10.75 -6.81
CA PHE A 76 10.70 11.19 -5.89
C PHE A 76 11.20 12.14 -4.81
N HIS A 77 12.48 12.09 -4.42
CA HIS A 77 13.04 12.98 -3.42
C HIS A 77 13.51 14.33 -4.00
N ASN A 78 14.13 14.30 -5.17
CA ASN A 78 14.75 15.47 -5.79
C ASN A 78 13.89 16.07 -6.91
N GLY A 79 12.90 15.32 -7.40
CA GLY A 79 12.10 15.66 -8.57
C GLY A 79 12.66 15.10 -9.88
N ILE A 80 11.91 15.27 -10.97
CA ILE A 80 12.34 14.85 -12.30
C ILE A 80 13.16 15.96 -12.97
N ASP A 81 14.47 15.76 -13.02
CA ASP A 81 15.42 16.66 -13.70
C ASP A 81 15.55 16.43 -15.21
N ALA A 82 14.94 15.36 -15.74
CA ALA A 82 15.00 15.06 -17.16
C ALA A 82 14.47 16.25 -18.01
N PRO A 83 15.21 16.69 -19.04
CA PRO A 83 14.79 17.79 -19.89
C PRO A 83 13.57 17.36 -20.71
N SER A 84 12.45 18.04 -20.50
CA SER A 84 11.20 17.77 -21.19
C SER A 84 10.30 18.99 -21.24
N THR A 85 9.54 19.10 -22.33
CA THR A 85 8.61 20.19 -22.61
C THR A 85 7.22 19.62 -22.88
N GLY A 86 6.17 20.35 -22.48
CA GLY A 86 4.78 20.00 -22.76
C GLY A 86 3.99 19.47 -21.55
N PHE A 87 2.67 19.35 -21.73
CA PHE A 87 1.74 19.05 -20.64
C PHE A 87 1.97 17.70 -19.98
N ALA A 88 2.25 16.63 -20.74
CA ALA A 88 2.52 15.31 -20.16
C ALA A 88 3.71 15.32 -19.18
N ALA A 89 4.77 16.03 -19.54
CA ALA A 89 5.94 16.20 -18.69
C ALA A 89 5.66 17.07 -17.45
N ALA A 90 4.97 18.19 -17.62
CA ALA A 90 4.58 19.06 -16.51
C ALA A 90 3.67 18.32 -15.52
N THR A 91 2.70 17.55 -16.02
CA THR A 91 1.79 16.73 -15.22
C THR A 91 2.55 15.68 -14.42
N LEU A 92 3.45 14.93 -15.05
CA LEU A 92 4.25 13.93 -14.33
C LEU A 92 5.11 14.57 -13.23
N LYS A 93 5.78 15.70 -13.54
CA LYS A 93 6.55 16.48 -12.55
C LYS A 93 5.68 16.93 -11.38
N ALA A 94 4.48 17.44 -11.67
CA ALA A 94 3.54 17.89 -10.65
C ALA A 94 3.05 16.73 -9.77
N PHE A 95 2.75 15.57 -10.36
CA PHE A 95 2.35 14.36 -9.61
C PHE A 95 3.47 13.86 -8.71
N VAL A 96 4.69 13.71 -9.23
CA VAL A 96 5.86 13.28 -8.43
C VAL A 96 6.11 14.25 -7.28
N SER A 97 6.09 15.56 -7.54
CA SER A 97 6.26 16.58 -6.49
C SER A 97 5.14 16.58 -5.47
N GLY A 98 3.90 16.31 -5.89
CA GLY A 98 2.74 16.19 -5.01
C GLY A 98 2.86 14.96 -4.10
N LEU A 99 3.29 13.83 -4.65
CA LEU A 99 3.50 12.60 -3.90
C LEU A 99 4.67 12.74 -2.93
N GLN A 100 5.77 13.37 -3.33
CA GLN A 100 6.90 13.69 -2.45
C GLN A 100 6.45 14.44 -1.20
N ARG A 101 5.75 15.58 -1.38
CA ARG A 101 5.23 16.39 -0.25
C ARG A 101 4.29 15.59 0.64
N HIS A 102 3.55 14.65 0.06
CA HIS A 102 2.70 13.76 0.84
C HIS A 102 3.53 12.81 1.69
N MET A 103 4.50 12.12 1.08
CA MET A 103 5.39 11.17 1.76
C MET A 103 6.19 11.84 2.88
N GLU A 104 6.75 13.03 2.65
CA GLU A 104 7.45 13.81 3.68
C GLU A 104 6.55 14.17 4.87
N ARG A 105 5.27 14.42 4.62
CA ARG A 105 4.29 14.77 5.66
C ARG A 105 3.78 13.54 6.43
N THR A 106 3.78 12.36 5.82
CA THR A 106 3.19 11.15 6.39
C THR A 106 4.21 10.10 6.84
N ASP A 107 5.50 10.32 6.58
CA ASP A 107 6.61 9.39 6.83
C ASP A 107 6.44 8.02 6.15
N ILE A 108 5.70 7.98 5.04
CA ILE A 108 5.46 6.78 4.22
C ILE A 108 6.63 6.57 3.27
N ARG A 109 7.13 5.34 3.17
CA ARG A 109 8.26 4.98 2.29
C ARG A 109 7.77 4.58 0.90
N LEU A 110 8.58 4.82 -0.13
CA LEU A 110 8.21 4.48 -1.52
C LEU A 110 7.91 2.99 -1.72
N ALA A 111 8.64 2.12 -1.00
CA ALA A 111 8.42 0.68 -1.02
C ALA A 111 7.08 0.27 -0.39
N GLU A 112 6.49 1.07 0.50
CA GLU A 112 5.15 0.79 1.06
C GLU A 112 4.04 1.14 0.05
N ILE A 113 4.34 1.98 -0.94
CA ILE A 113 3.40 2.40 -1.98
C ILE A 113 3.50 1.48 -3.21
N PHE A 114 4.73 1.15 -3.63
CA PHE A 114 5.00 0.45 -4.89
C PHE A 114 5.70 -0.89 -4.74
N GLY A 115 6.29 -1.18 -3.57
CA GLY A 115 6.90 -2.48 -3.33
C GLY A 115 5.84 -3.55 -3.13
N ARG A 116 6.17 -4.78 -3.49
CA ARG A 116 5.35 -5.96 -3.28
C ARG A 116 4.84 -5.99 -1.83
N GLY A 117 3.52 -6.01 -1.68
CA GLY A 117 2.89 -6.44 -0.43
C GLY A 117 3.41 -7.83 -0.05
N PRO A 118 3.40 -8.22 1.24
CA PRO A 118 4.02 -9.46 1.73
C PRO A 118 3.49 -10.78 1.12
N ASP A 119 2.55 -10.74 0.17
CA ASP A 119 2.15 -11.91 -0.58
C ASP A 119 3.12 -12.17 -1.74
N LEU A 120 4.10 -13.02 -1.47
CA LEU A 120 4.57 -14.13 -2.30
C LEU A 120 5.99 -14.48 -1.81
N THR A 121 6.07 -15.22 -0.70
CA THR A 121 7.25 -16.03 -0.40
C THR A 121 7.47 -17.03 -1.53
N PRO A 122 8.62 -17.03 -2.22
CA PRO A 122 9.04 -18.19 -2.96
C PRO A 122 9.37 -19.30 -1.95
N THR A 123 8.68 -20.42 -2.10
CA THR A 123 8.95 -21.72 -1.47
C THR A 123 10.45 -21.97 -1.26
N ALA A 124 10.86 -21.97 0.01
CA ALA A 124 11.93 -22.82 0.48
C ALA A 124 11.28 -23.86 1.38
N THR A 125 11.28 -25.09 0.87
CA THR A 125 10.90 -26.31 1.56
C THR A 125 11.63 -26.43 2.90
N GLU A 126 10.87 -26.50 3.99
CA GLU A 126 11.26 -27.28 5.16
C GLU A 126 10.03 -28.08 5.61
N ALA A 127 10.17 -29.40 5.51
CA ALA A 127 9.19 -30.40 5.91
C ALA A 127 9.58 -30.91 7.32
N PRO A 128 8.75 -31.73 7.99
CA PRO A 128 8.19 -31.43 9.30
C PRO A 128 8.78 -32.33 10.40
N VAL A 129 8.72 -31.90 11.67
CA VAL A 129 8.96 -32.82 12.79
C VAL A 129 7.99 -32.55 13.95
N GLU A 130 6.96 -33.39 13.99
CA GLU A 130 6.34 -34.06 15.16
C GLU A 130 6.12 -33.31 16.50
N ASP A 131 4.83 -33.06 16.78
CA ASP A 131 4.14 -33.32 18.07
C ASP A 131 4.22 -34.83 18.44
N PRO A 132 3.89 -35.36 19.65
CA PRO A 132 3.06 -34.84 20.77
C PRO A 132 3.66 -35.22 22.19
N PRO A 133 2.98 -35.24 23.38
CA PRO A 133 1.54 -35.22 23.63
C PRO A 133 0.94 -34.40 24.78
N VAL A 134 -0.30 -33.98 24.47
CA VAL A 134 -1.53 -33.85 25.28
C VAL A 134 -1.51 -34.41 26.70
N THR A 135 -2.10 -33.65 27.63
CA THR A 135 -2.96 -34.26 28.67
C THR A 135 -4.09 -33.30 29.08
N GLU A 136 -5.30 -33.80 28.87
CA GLU A 136 -6.56 -33.66 29.63
C GLU A 136 -7.14 -32.26 29.94
N ALA A 137 -8.27 -31.88 29.35
CA ALA A 137 -9.65 -32.38 29.54
C ALA A 137 -10.38 -31.67 30.69
N ALA A 138 -11.39 -30.88 30.33
CA ALA A 138 -12.78 -30.97 30.79
C ALA A 138 -13.47 -29.61 30.65
N GLU A 139 -14.39 -29.53 29.69
CA GLU A 139 -15.50 -28.58 29.60
C GLU A 139 -16.51 -28.80 30.76
N PRO A 140 -17.67 -28.11 30.83
CA PRO A 140 -18.00 -26.69 30.62
C PRO A 140 -18.79 -26.14 31.84
N SER A 141 -19.32 -24.91 31.71
CA SER A 141 -20.45 -24.33 32.46
C SER A 141 -20.08 -23.27 33.50
N ALA A 142 -20.36 -22.00 33.15
CA ALA A 142 -21.46 -21.25 33.75
C ALA A 142 -21.45 -19.81 33.22
N SER A 143 -22.60 -19.37 32.71
CA SER A 143 -22.87 -18.00 32.30
C SER A 143 -22.43 -16.99 33.35
N VAL A 144 -21.62 -16.03 32.90
CA VAL A 144 -21.53 -14.71 33.49
C VAL A 144 -21.86 -13.76 32.35
N GLU A 145 -22.76 -12.80 32.56
CA GLU A 145 -23.02 -11.69 31.66
C GLU A 145 -21.69 -11.01 31.31
N ALA A 146 -21.11 -11.44 30.20
CA ALA A 146 -19.78 -11.03 29.79
C ALA A 146 -19.95 -9.79 28.92
N ALA A 147 -19.29 -8.71 29.33
CA ALA A 147 -18.99 -7.60 28.43
C ALA A 147 -18.45 -8.18 27.11
N PRO A 148 -18.89 -7.67 25.95
CA PRO A 148 -18.58 -8.28 24.65
C PRO A 148 -17.07 -8.46 24.51
N SER A 149 -16.66 -9.66 24.12
CA SER A 149 -15.25 -9.99 23.89
C SER A 149 -14.72 -9.16 22.72
N SER A 150 -13.39 -9.04 22.57
CA SER A 150 -12.78 -8.34 21.42
C SER A 150 -13.31 -8.87 20.08
N ASP A 151 -13.55 -10.18 20.02
CA ASP A 151 -13.97 -10.90 18.83
C ASP A 151 -15.46 -10.61 18.50
N ASP A 152 -16.29 -10.45 19.53
CA ASP A 152 -17.68 -9.99 19.38
C ASP A 152 -17.71 -8.55 18.85
N ILE A 153 -16.84 -7.68 19.37
CA ILE A 153 -16.74 -6.28 18.95
C ILE A 153 -16.21 -6.17 17.51
N GLU A 154 -15.21 -6.96 17.15
CA GLU A 154 -14.73 -7.06 15.78
C GLU A 154 -15.85 -7.50 14.83
N THR A 155 -16.61 -8.53 15.20
CA THR A 155 -17.76 -9.00 14.41
C THR A 155 -18.81 -7.90 14.24
N MET A 156 -19.09 -7.13 15.30
CA MET A 156 -19.97 -5.97 15.24
C MET A 156 -19.42 -4.86 14.34
N ILE A 157 -18.11 -4.58 14.37
CA ILE A 157 -17.45 -3.59 13.51
C ILE A 157 -17.55 -4.01 12.04
N ARG A 158 -17.22 -5.26 11.71
CA ARG A 158 -17.32 -5.81 10.35
C ARG A 158 -18.76 -5.75 9.81
N LYS A 159 -19.74 -6.11 10.65
CA LYS A 159 -21.17 -6.02 10.30
C LYS A 159 -21.62 -4.57 10.09
N ALA A 160 -21.23 -3.64 10.97
CA ALA A 160 -21.56 -2.23 10.84
C ALA A 160 -20.91 -1.60 9.59
N TYR A 161 -19.68 -1.98 9.28
CA TYR A 161 -18.99 -1.57 8.06
C TYR A 161 -19.71 -2.07 6.81
N ALA A 162 -20.10 -3.35 6.76
CA ALA A 162 -20.83 -3.92 5.61
C ALA A 162 -22.17 -3.21 5.34
N GLN A 163 -22.82 -2.66 6.37
CA GLN A 163 -24.05 -1.88 6.22
C GLN A 163 -23.83 -0.43 5.78
N LEU A 164 -22.60 0.09 5.90
CA LEU A 164 -22.23 1.46 5.55
C LEU A 164 -21.42 1.54 4.25
N ALA A 165 -20.84 0.42 3.81
CA ALA A 165 -20.06 0.35 2.59
C ALA A 165 -20.99 0.29 1.37
N ASP A 166 -21.13 1.41 0.66
CA ASP A 166 -21.94 1.50 -0.57
C ASP A 166 -21.33 0.68 -1.74
N LYS A 167 -20.05 0.30 -1.65
CA LYS A 167 -19.30 -0.47 -2.64
C LYS A 167 -18.19 -1.28 -1.96
N PRO A 168 -17.65 -2.34 -2.60
CA PRO A 168 -16.46 -3.02 -2.10
C PRO A 168 -15.32 -2.02 -1.85
N ASN A 169 -14.59 -2.19 -0.75
CA ASN A 169 -13.46 -1.33 -0.38
C ASN A 169 -13.84 0.16 -0.21
N ALA A 170 -15.04 0.46 0.31
CA ALA A 170 -15.48 1.82 0.58
C ALA A 170 -14.90 2.38 1.90
N TRP A 171 -14.48 3.65 1.88
CA TRP A 171 -14.03 4.32 3.10
C TRP A 171 -15.21 4.78 3.97
N VAL A 172 -15.33 4.22 5.17
CA VAL A 172 -16.38 4.56 6.14
C VAL A 172 -15.80 5.45 7.23
N SER A 173 -16.51 6.52 7.60
CA SER A 173 -16.12 7.40 8.71
C SER A 173 -16.42 6.74 10.06
N LEU A 174 -15.49 6.86 11.02
CA LEU A 174 -15.72 6.39 12.39
C LEU A 174 -16.89 7.11 13.08
N THR A 175 -17.18 8.34 12.66
CA THR A 175 -18.34 9.12 13.11
C THR A 175 -19.67 8.45 12.74
N LEU A 176 -19.72 7.75 11.60
CA LEU A 176 -20.90 6.99 11.15
C LEU A 176 -20.90 5.56 11.69
N LEU A 177 -19.73 4.98 11.93
CA LEU A 177 -19.57 3.61 12.39
C LEU A 177 -19.89 3.46 13.89
N ARG A 178 -19.41 4.38 14.74
CA ARG A 178 -19.60 4.29 16.21
C ARG A 178 -21.05 4.24 16.66
N PRO A 179 -21.98 5.07 16.14
CA PRO A 179 -23.40 4.97 16.51
C PRO A 179 -24.06 3.62 16.15
N ARG A 180 -23.48 2.87 15.20
CA ARG A 180 -23.99 1.55 14.79
C ARG A 180 -23.49 0.40 15.69
N LEU A 181 -22.52 0.66 16.57
CA LEU A 181 -21.96 -0.33 17.50
C LEU A 181 -22.75 -0.43 18.83
N GLY A 182 -23.84 0.33 18.97
CA GLY A 182 -24.69 0.30 20.17
C GLY A 182 -23.99 0.80 21.42
N ASP A 183 -24.22 0.13 22.56
CA ASP A 183 -23.67 0.48 23.88
C ASP A 183 -22.26 -0.06 24.13
N ALA A 184 -21.53 -0.47 23.09
CA ALA A 184 -20.16 -0.95 23.23
C ALA A 184 -19.25 0.15 23.80
N PRO A 185 -18.50 -0.11 24.90
CA PRO A 185 -17.66 0.90 25.52
C PRO A 185 -16.55 1.32 24.57
N ARG A 186 -16.35 2.65 24.46
CA ARG A 186 -15.40 3.29 23.53
C ARG A 186 -14.01 2.67 23.60
N ASP A 187 -13.50 2.41 24.81
CA ASP A 187 -12.15 1.89 25.00
C ASP A 187 -11.98 0.48 24.43
N ARG A 188 -13.04 -0.34 24.46
CA ARG A 188 -13.04 -1.70 23.89
C ARG A 188 -13.15 -1.66 22.38
N VAL A 189 -13.97 -0.76 21.83
CA VAL A 189 -14.02 -0.50 20.37
C VAL A 189 -12.67 -0.02 19.86
N ASP A 190 -12.03 0.90 20.57
CA ASP A 190 -10.71 1.42 20.19
C ASP A 190 -9.62 0.35 20.32
N ALA A 191 -9.70 -0.52 21.32
CA ALA A 191 -8.81 -1.68 21.44
C ALA A 191 -9.00 -2.67 20.27
N ALA A 192 -10.23 -3.00 19.91
CA ALA A 192 -10.55 -3.86 18.78
C ALA A 192 -10.07 -3.25 17.46
N LEU A 193 -10.33 -1.95 17.21
CA LEU A 193 -9.84 -1.25 16.01
C LEU A 193 -8.31 -1.25 15.91
N ARG A 194 -7.59 -1.14 17.04
CA ARG A 194 -6.12 -1.25 17.06
C ARG A 194 -5.64 -2.66 16.73
N GLN A 195 -6.33 -3.69 17.22
CA GLN A 195 -6.02 -5.10 16.91
C GLN A 195 -6.29 -5.42 15.45
N MET A 196 -7.43 -4.94 14.92
CA MET A 196 -7.83 -5.17 13.53
C MET A 196 -6.83 -4.60 12.52
N ILE A 197 -6.06 -3.55 12.86
CA ILE A 197 -5.05 -2.99 11.95
C ILE A 197 -3.91 -3.96 11.59
N ALA A 198 -3.70 -5.00 12.42
CA ALA A 198 -2.73 -6.05 12.13
C ALA A 198 -3.23 -7.01 11.02
N GLN A 199 -4.51 -6.97 10.69
CA GLN A 199 -5.11 -7.80 9.65
C GLN A 199 -4.93 -7.14 8.27
N PRO A 200 -4.61 -7.91 7.22
CA PRO A 200 -4.24 -7.37 5.91
C PRO A 200 -5.42 -6.71 5.16
N ASP A 201 -6.65 -7.04 5.53
CA ASP A 201 -7.88 -6.50 4.96
C ASP A 201 -8.29 -5.16 5.59
N VAL A 202 -7.77 -4.79 6.76
CA VAL A 202 -8.22 -3.58 7.48
C VAL A 202 -7.23 -2.43 7.32
N ARG A 203 -7.74 -1.28 6.88
CA ARG A 203 -6.96 -0.04 6.77
C ARG A 203 -7.66 1.07 7.53
N ILE A 204 -6.96 1.72 8.47
CA ILE A 204 -7.48 2.86 9.22
C ILE A 204 -6.60 4.09 8.96
N VAL A 205 -7.18 5.13 8.37
CA VAL A 205 -6.44 6.29 7.86
C VAL A 205 -6.90 7.61 8.50
N PRO A 206 -6.02 8.63 8.57
CA PRO A 206 -6.43 9.99 8.88
C PRO A 206 -7.36 10.53 7.79
N TRP A 207 -8.20 11.50 8.14
CA TRP A 207 -9.04 12.20 7.16
C TRP A 207 -8.18 13.01 6.18
N GLU A 208 -8.47 12.93 4.88
CA GLU A 208 -7.65 13.55 3.81
C GLU A 208 -7.63 15.08 3.87
N ASN A 209 -8.74 15.71 4.26
CA ASN A 209 -8.87 17.16 4.37
C ASN A 209 -9.00 17.62 5.83
N GLN A 210 -7.89 17.61 6.58
CA GLN A 210 -7.89 17.97 8.01
C GLN A 210 -8.43 19.38 8.30
N LYS A 211 -8.50 20.26 7.30
CA LYS A 211 -9.05 21.61 7.43
C LYS A 211 -10.58 21.65 7.56
N THR A 212 -11.28 20.55 7.25
CA THR A 212 -12.75 20.42 7.40
C THR A 212 -13.14 19.52 8.57
N LEU A 213 -12.19 19.22 9.49
CA LEU A 213 -12.42 18.27 10.58
C LEU A 213 -13.38 18.86 11.61
N THR A 214 -14.56 18.26 11.74
CA THR A 214 -15.55 18.69 12.74
C THR A 214 -15.14 18.24 14.14
N GLN A 215 -15.77 18.82 15.18
CA GLN A 215 -15.56 18.33 16.55
C GLN A 215 -16.03 16.88 16.69
N ALA A 216 -17.12 16.50 16.03
CA ALA A 216 -17.63 15.13 16.02
C ALA A 216 -16.63 14.14 15.41
N ASP A 217 -15.87 14.53 14.38
CA ASP A 217 -14.84 13.67 13.80
C ASP A 217 -13.65 13.49 14.75
N ARG A 218 -13.24 14.55 15.45
CA ARG A 218 -12.20 14.47 16.49
C ARG A 218 -12.65 13.58 17.65
N ASP A 219 -13.91 13.70 18.04
CA ASP A 219 -14.49 12.90 19.12
C ASP A 219 -14.71 11.45 18.69
N ALA A 220 -14.84 11.14 17.39
CA ALA A 220 -14.97 9.78 16.87
C ALA A 220 -13.63 9.12 16.52
N ALA A 221 -12.52 9.87 16.55
CA ALA A 221 -11.22 9.36 16.17
C ALA A 221 -10.69 8.28 17.12
N VAL A 222 -9.99 7.31 16.53
CA VAL A 222 -9.20 6.31 17.27
C VAL A 222 -7.73 6.69 17.22
N LEU A 223 -7.05 6.66 18.37
CA LEU A 223 -5.62 6.90 18.46
C LEU A 223 -4.86 5.61 18.12
N ILE A 224 -4.06 5.66 17.06
CA ILE A 224 -3.21 4.55 16.61
C ILE A 224 -1.78 5.10 16.49
N GLY A 225 -0.88 4.58 17.31
CA GLY A 225 0.39 5.24 17.59
C GLY A 225 0.13 6.57 18.29
N ASP A 226 0.52 7.69 17.65
CA ASP A 226 0.33 9.06 18.13
C ASP A 226 -0.56 9.91 17.20
N GLN A 227 -1.34 9.25 16.34
CA GLN A 227 -2.18 9.96 15.35
C GLN A 227 -3.66 9.60 15.49
N PRO A 228 -4.57 10.61 15.49
CA PRO A 228 -6.00 10.37 15.40
C PRO A 228 -6.36 9.90 13.98
N LYS A 229 -6.90 8.69 13.88
CA LYS A 229 -7.42 8.12 12.64
C LYS A 229 -8.93 8.23 12.61
N HIS A 230 -9.50 8.44 11.43
CA HIS A 230 -10.88 8.90 11.27
C HIS A 230 -11.71 8.05 10.30
N ARG A 231 -11.08 7.25 9.43
CA ARG A 231 -11.78 6.38 8.49
C ARG A 231 -11.23 4.98 8.53
N ILE A 232 -12.12 4.01 8.32
CA ILE A 232 -11.81 2.59 8.18
C ILE A 232 -12.23 2.11 6.80
N LEU A 233 -11.44 1.19 6.26
CA LEU A 233 -11.77 0.33 5.13
C LEU A 233 -11.49 -1.10 5.55
N ILE A 234 -12.42 -1.98 5.21
CA ILE A 234 -12.26 -3.43 5.35
C ILE A 234 -12.39 -4.01 3.94
N GLY A 235 -11.35 -4.74 3.54
CA GLY A 235 -11.24 -5.46 2.28
C GLY A 235 -12.33 -6.52 2.17
N ALA A 236 -12.95 -6.62 0.99
CA ALA A 236 -13.86 -7.71 0.67
C ALA A 236 -13.10 -8.99 0.31
#